data_AF-A0A920LBK5-F1
#
_entry.id   AF-A0A920LBK5-F1
#
_cell.length_a   1.000
_cell.length_b   1.000
_cell.length_c   1.000
_cell.angle_alpha   90.00
_cell.angle_beta   90.00
_cell.angle_gamma   90.00
#
_symmetry.space_group_name_H-M   'P 1'
#
loop_
_entity.id
_entity.type
_entity.pdbx_description
1 polymer ?
#
loop_
_entity_poly.entity_id
_entity_poly.type
_entity_poly.pdbx_seq_one_letter_code
_entity_poly.pdbx_strand_id
1 'polypeptide(L)'
;MVAAFPINDPEYLVFVMVDEPKPQEHSYGYATAGWVAAPVIAEIVNRIAPILNVHPIDINQPEIRQTLEPDLRIGEKGAIRASY
;
A
#
# COMPACT_ATOMS: atom_id res chain seq x y z
N MET A 1 -0.15 -10.76 -4.34
CA MET A 1 0.15 -9.43 -3.79
C MET A 1 -0.36 -9.36 -2.38
N VAL A 2 0.45 -8.81 -1.47
CA VAL A 2 0.03 -8.49 -0.10
C VAL A 2 -0.05 -6.97 0.00
N ALA A 3 -1.11 -6.45 0.63
CA ALA A 3 -1.24 -5.05 0.99
C ALA A 3 -1.65 -4.93 2.46
N ALA A 4 -1.31 -3.82 3.09
CA ALA A 4 -1.72 -3.49 4.44
C ALA A 4 -2.59 -2.22 4.43
N PHE A 5 -3.57 -2.13 5.34
CA PHE A 5 -4.37 -0.93 5.54
C PHE A 5 -4.89 -0.83 6.99
N PRO A 6 -5.15 0.39 7.50
CA PRO A 6 -4.71 1.68 6.96
C PRO A 6 -3.18 1.82 7.10
N ILE A 7 -2.52 2.57 6.21
CA ILE A 7 -1.04 2.51 6.13
C ILE A 7 -0.32 3.31 7.24
N ASN A 8 -1.00 4.28 7.84
CA ASN A 8 -0.50 5.07 8.97
C ASN A 8 -0.50 4.29 10.29
N ASP A 9 -1.39 3.31 10.43
CA ASP A 9 -1.46 2.39 11.58
C ASP A 9 -1.98 1.02 11.10
N PRO A 10 -1.10 0.16 10.55
CA PRO A 10 -1.53 -1.09 9.90
C PRO A 10 -2.16 -2.10 10.85
N GLU A 11 -3.48 -2.27 10.75
CA GLU A 11 -4.24 -3.28 11.51
C GLU A 11 -4.61 -4.51 10.67
N TYR A 12 -4.71 -4.36 9.34
CA TYR A 12 -5.24 -5.38 8.44
C TYR A 12 -4.28 -5.70 7.29
N LEU A 13 -4.27 -6.98 6.88
CA LEU A 13 -3.57 -7.46 5.70
C LEU A 13 -4.57 -8.04 4.70
N VAL A 14 -4.41 -7.67 3.43
CA VAL A 14 -5.13 -8.25 2.30
C VAL A 14 -4.15 -9.02 1.44
N PHE A 15 -4.45 -10.30 1.23
CA PHE A 15 -3.68 -11.15 0.33
C PHE A 15 -4.55 -11.56 -0.86
N VAL A 16 -4.08 -11.25 -2.06
CA VAL A 16 -4.71 -11.66 -3.32
C VAL A 16 -3.70 -12.45 -4.15
N MET A 17 -4.11 -13.65 -4.55
CA MET A 17 -3.40 -14.49 -5.50
C MET A 17 -4.27 -14.67 -6.74
N VAL A 18 -3.68 -14.49 -7.91
CA VAL A 18 -4.33 -14.76 -9.20
C VAL A 18 -3.49 -15.80 -9.89
N ASP A 19 -4.08 -16.95 -10.15
CA ASP A 19 -3.46 -18.00 -10.94
C ASP A 19 -3.59 -17.68 -12.44
N GLU A 20 -2.55 -17.99 -13.21
CA GLU A 20 -2.44 -17.70 -14.64
C GLU A 20 -3.02 -16.32 -15.08
N PRO A 21 -2.52 -15.21 -14.52
CA PRO A 21 -3.07 -13.89 -14.81
C PRO A 21 -2.93 -13.55 -16.28
N LYS A 22 -4.03 -13.13 -16.90
CA LYS A 22 -4.03 -12.65 -18.30
C LYS A 22 -3.81 -11.16 -18.33
N PRO A 23 -3.03 -10.63 -19.30
CA PRO A 23 -2.92 -9.21 -19.55
C PRO A 23 -4.30 -8.55 -19.69
N GLN A 24 -4.50 -7.42 -19.02
CA GLN A 24 -5.72 -6.61 -19.08
C GLN A 24 -5.38 -5.21 -19.59
N GLU A 25 -6.38 -4.47 -20.05
CA GLU A 25 -6.21 -3.08 -20.47
C GLU A 25 -5.68 -2.20 -19.31
N HIS A 26 -6.28 -2.35 -18.12
CA HIS A 26 -5.86 -1.64 -16.91
C HIS A 26 -4.47 -2.05 -16.39
N SER A 27 -3.93 -3.17 -16.86
CA SER A 27 -2.60 -3.62 -16.47
C SER A 27 -1.53 -3.23 -17.50
N TYR A 28 -1.87 -2.39 -18.49
CA TYR A 28 -0.98 -1.98 -19.59
C TYR A 28 -0.36 -3.16 -20.35
N GLY A 29 -1.07 -4.28 -20.41
CA GLY A 29 -0.56 -5.51 -21.01
C GLY A 29 0.38 -6.33 -20.10
N TYR A 30 0.64 -5.89 -18.86
CA TYR A 30 1.44 -6.66 -17.90
C TYR A 30 0.59 -7.71 -17.17
N ALA A 31 1.17 -8.89 -16.96
CA ALA A 31 0.58 -9.97 -16.19
C ALA A 31 1.20 -10.12 -14.79
N THR A 32 1.93 -9.11 -14.30
CA THR A 32 2.54 -9.19 -12.97
C THR A 32 1.50 -8.97 -11.87
N ALA A 33 1.70 -9.63 -10.73
CA ALA A 33 0.74 -9.61 -9.63
C ALA A 33 0.42 -8.18 -9.15
N GLY A 34 1.37 -7.25 -9.19
CA GLY A 34 1.13 -5.86 -8.80
C GLY A 34 0.10 -5.17 -9.69
N TRP A 35 0.23 -5.30 -11.02
CA TRP A 35 -0.69 -4.63 -11.96
C TRP A 35 -2.07 -5.29 -12.03
N VAL A 36 -2.13 -6.61 -11.86
CA VAL A 36 -3.39 -7.36 -11.97
C VAL A 36 -4.16 -7.34 -10.65
N ALA A 37 -3.48 -7.50 -9.50
CA ALA A 37 -4.16 -7.60 -8.20
C ALA A 37 -4.43 -6.25 -7.53
N ALA A 38 -3.69 -5.18 -7.86
CA ALA A 38 -3.90 -3.86 -7.26
C ALA A 38 -5.34 -3.33 -7.36
N PRO A 39 -6.02 -3.33 -8.54
CA PRO A 39 -7.39 -2.84 -8.62
C PRO A 39 -8.37 -3.69 -7.78
N VAL A 40 -8.16 -5.01 -7.73
CA VAL A 40 -8.96 -5.92 -6.90
C VAL A 40 -8.81 -5.58 -5.41
N ILE A 41 -7.57 -5.39 -4.95
CA ILE A 41 -7.31 -5.00 -3.56
C ILE A 41 -7.96 -3.65 -3.24
N ALA A 42 -7.89 -2.67 -4.15
CA ALA A 42 -8.51 -1.36 -3.95
C ALA A 42 -10.04 -1.48 -3.76
N GLU A 43 -10.72 -2.30 -4.57
CA GLU A 43 -12.15 -2.54 -4.41
C GLU A 43 -12.49 -3.27 -3.11
N ILE A 44 -11.68 -4.25 -2.70
CA ILE A 44 -11.84 -4.97 -1.43
C ILE A 44 -11.75 -3.96 -0.28
N VAL A 45 -10.65 -3.19 -0.21
CA VAL A 45 -10.41 -2.22 0.87
C VAL A 45 -11.53 -1.18 0.93
N ASN A 46 -11.95 -0.62 -0.20
CA ASN A 46 -13.02 0.38 -0.25
C ASN A 46 -14.38 -0.15 0.28
N ARG A 47 -14.66 -1.45 0.13
CA ARG A 47 -15.90 -2.06 0.63
C ARG A 47 -15.80 -2.46 2.10
N ILE A 48 -14.67 -3.00 2.54
CA ILE A 48 -14.54 -3.54 3.90
C ILE A 48 -14.16 -2.47 4.92
N ALA A 49 -13.43 -1.41 4.53
CA ALA A 49 -12.96 -0.40 5.47
C ALA A 49 -14.10 0.27 6.25
N PRO A 50 -15.23 0.71 5.63
CA PRO A 50 -16.35 1.26 6.38
C PRO A 50 -17.01 0.26 7.34
N ILE A 51 -17.04 -1.03 6.98
CA ILE A 51 -17.60 -2.10 7.83
C ILE A 51 -16.72 -2.32 9.07
N LEU A 52 -15.41 -2.22 8.90
CA LEU A 52 -14.41 -2.31 9.96
C LEU A 52 -14.24 -1.00 10.74
N ASN A 53 -15.09 0.01 10.48
CA ASN A 53 -15.00 1.34 11.07
C ASN A 53 -13.66 2.07 10.81
N VAL A 54 -13.00 1.73 9.70
CA VAL A 54 -11.80 2.41 9.20
C VAL A 54 -12.25 3.50 8.23
N HIS A 55 -11.91 4.75 8.55
CA HIS A 55 -12.28 5.91 7.74
C HIS A 55 -11.12 6.39 6.87
N PRO A 56 -11.39 7.06 5.73
CA PRO A 56 -10.36 7.71 4.94
C PRO A 56 -9.58 8.73 5.77
N ILE A 57 -8.25 8.71 5.62
CA ILE A 57 -7.34 9.64 6.28
C ILE A 57 -6.93 10.76 5.31
N ASP A 58 -6.87 11.99 5.80
CA ASP A 58 -6.26 13.10 5.05
C ASP A 58 -4.75 13.07 5.25
N ILE A 59 -4.04 12.55 4.25
CA ILE A 59 -2.58 12.45 4.23
C ILE A 59 -1.87 13.81 4.25
N ASN A 60 -2.60 14.93 4.09
CA ASN A 60 -2.00 16.26 4.18
C ASN A 60 -1.93 16.79 5.61
N GLN A 61 -2.66 16.19 6.55
CA GLN A 61 -2.60 16.60 7.95
C GLN A 61 -1.22 16.32 8.56
N PRO A 62 -0.64 17.27 9.31
CA PRO A 62 0.72 17.13 9.84
C PRO A 62 0.90 15.87 10.71
N GLU A 63 -0.12 15.53 11.50
CA GLU A 63 -0.12 14.37 12.40
C GLU A 63 -0.03 13.05 11.62
N ILE A 64 -0.82 12.91 10.54
CA ILE A 64 -0.79 11.73 9.68
C ILE A 64 0.52 11.64 8.92
N ARG A 65 1.03 12.76 8.39
CA ARG A 65 2.32 12.78 7.68
C ARG A 65 3.46 12.24 8.54
N GLN A 66 3.51 12.63 9.81
CA GLN A 66 4.53 12.15 10.76
C GLN A 66 4.46 10.64 10.96
N THR A 67 3.25 10.05 11.03
CA THR A 67 3.10 8.58 11.17
C THR A 67 3.51 7.79 9.93
N LEU A 68 3.54 8.43 8.77
CA LEU A 68 3.94 7.81 7.51
C LEU A 68 5.45 7.88 7.26
N GLU A 69 6.18 8.69 8.03
CA GLU A 69 7.63 8.76 7.96
C GLU A 69 8.24 7.53 8.64
N PRO A 70 8.95 6.65 7.91
CA PRO A 70 9.53 5.47 8.53
C PRO A 70 10.71 5.89 9.42
N ASP A 71 10.70 5.49 10.70
CA ASP A 71 11.85 5.63 11.61
C ASP A 71 12.95 4.64 11.21
N LEU A 72 13.62 4.94 10.11
CA LEU A 72 14.75 4.17 9.61
C LEU A 72 15.97 4.48 10.47
N ARG A 73 16.07 3.85 11.64
CA ARG A 73 17.32 3.73 12.39
C ARG A 73 18.25 2.73 11.69
N ILE A 74 18.73 3.10 10.51
CA ILE A 74 19.85 2.41 9.87
C ILE A 74 21.06 2.62 10.79
N GLY A 75 21.72 1.52 11.14
CA GLY A 75 22.68 1.41 12.25
C GLY A 75 23.68 2.55 12.39
N GLU A 76 24.15 2.75 13.62
CA GLU A 76 25.13 3.77 14.03
C GLU A 76 26.23 4.06 12.98
N LYS A 77 26.00 5.05 12.11
CA LYS A 77 26.95 6.07 11.62
C LYS A 77 26.41 6.72 10.34
N GLY A 78 26.54 8.04 10.29
CA GLY A 78 26.12 8.86 9.15
C GLY A 78 26.88 8.60 7.85
N ALA A 79 26.42 9.35 6.84
CA ALA A 79 26.69 9.24 5.40
C ALA A 79 25.82 8.15 4.76
N ILE A 80 24.99 8.44 3.76
CA ILE A 80 25.39 9.08 2.51
C ILE A 80 24.25 9.95 1.96
N ARG A 81 24.58 11.23 1.72
CA ARG A 81 23.91 12.05 0.69
C ARG A 81 24.00 11.31 -0.64
N ALA A 82 22.89 10.82 -1.17
CA ALA A 82 22.83 10.42 -2.56
C ALA A 82 21.63 11.12 -3.20
N SER A 83 21.90 12.36 -3.63
CA SER A 83 21.25 12.96 -4.77
C SER A 83 21.46 12.06 -5.99
N TYR A 84 20.37 11.63 -6.62
CA TYR A 84 20.27 11.49 -8.07
C TYR A 84 18.81 11.69 -8.46
#